data_AF-A0A9X9X8R6-F1
#
_entry.id   AF-A0A9X9X8R6-F1
#
_cell.length_a   1.000
_cell.length_b   1.000
_cell.length_c   1.000
_cell.angle_alpha   90.00
_cell.angle_beta   90.00
_cell.angle_gamma   90.00
#
_symmetry.space_group_name_H-M   'P 1'
#
loop_
_entity.id
_entity.type
_entity.pdbx_description
1 polymer ?
#
loop_
_entity_poly.entity_id
_entity_poly.type
_entity_poly.pdbx_seq_one_letter_code
_entity_poly.pdbx_strand_id
1 'polypeptide(L)'
;MSPLRFLEWSARQGGALLAIGIFAGLFVPPLAALFRDVVTITVAGLMTLVLLRVDPAQVFGYLRRPLLVAALTAWLLLISPLLAYAVALATGLDGPLGAALVISATGCAATSSPAFARLVGLDGEISLVVAVVTTLLVPLTAPPLALGLMGIDLAISLTGLMARLALVVGLPLLVSIAIRRAVGDAALKRVGPAVDGAVVWLVVLYGFGVMDGMLAKLLAEPDWVLGGLALAFAGNFGLNIATALAFAPAGRRLALAAGLLSGNRNMALYLAVLPAATDSRILLFFALCQFPLFLSPFLLRPVYARLRPG
;
A
#
# COMPACT_ATOMS: atom_id res chain seq x y z
N MET A 1 31.31 -9.14 3.94
CA MET A 1 30.12 -9.13 4.82
C MET A 1 29.34 -10.41 4.58
N SER A 2 28.84 -11.12 5.60
CA SER A 2 27.96 -12.27 5.35
C SER A 2 26.63 -11.80 4.75
N PRO A 3 25.92 -12.63 3.95
CA PRO A 3 24.66 -12.24 3.33
C PRO A 3 23.62 -11.73 4.34
N LEU A 4 23.53 -12.38 5.51
CA LEU A 4 22.63 -11.95 6.59
C LEU A 4 22.99 -10.56 7.13
N ARG A 5 24.27 -10.29 7.40
CA ARG A 5 24.71 -8.96 7.88
C ARG A 5 24.47 -7.86 6.84
N PHE A 6 24.55 -8.18 5.55
CA PHE A 6 24.21 -7.25 4.48
C PHE A 6 22.73 -6.88 4.48
N LEU A 7 21.85 -7.87 4.62
CA LEU A 7 20.41 -7.62 4.72
C LEU A 7 20.07 -6.82 5.98
N GLU A 8 20.64 -7.17 7.13
CA GLU A 8 20.44 -6.43 8.38
C GLU A 8 20.91 -4.96 8.28
N TRP A 9 22.03 -4.72 7.59
CA TRP A 9 22.48 -3.36 7.30
C TRP A 9 21.50 -2.63 6.38
N SER A 10 21.01 -3.31 5.34
CA SER A 10 20.05 -2.75 4.38
C SER A 10 18.75 -2.32 5.06
N ALA A 11 18.27 -3.09 6.04
CA ALA A 11 17.09 -2.74 6.83
C ALA A 11 17.25 -1.39 7.55
N ARG A 12 18.45 -1.07 8.04
CA ARG A 12 18.76 0.21 8.71
C ARG A 12 18.83 1.37 7.72
N GLN A 13 19.18 1.10 6.47
CA GLN A 13 19.24 2.08 5.37
C GLN A 13 17.92 2.18 4.59
N GLY A 14 16.84 1.59 5.09
CA GLY A 14 15.57 1.46 4.37
C GLY A 14 15.10 2.76 3.73
N GLY A 15 15.11 3.89 4.45
CA GLY A 15 14.68 5.18 3.89
C GLY A 15 15.46 5.61 2.64
N ALA A 16 16.80 5.48 2.66
CA ALA A 16 17.65 5.84 1.53
C ALA A 16 17.48 4.85 0.37
N LEU A 17 17.41 3.54 0.67
CA LEU A 17 17.20 2.51 -0.35
C LEU A 17 15.85 2.65 -1.03
N LEU A 18 14.78 2.96 -0.28
CA LEU A 18 13.45 3.23 -0.85
C LEU A 18 13.48 4.42 -1.82
N ALA A 19 14.17 5.51 -1.44
CA ALA A 19 14.34 6.66 -2.33
C ALA A 19 15.11 6.26 -3.61
N ILE A 20 16.17 5.46 -3.47
CA ILE A 20 16.90 4.92 -4.62
C ILE A 20 15.98 4.09 -5.52
N GLY A 21 15.13 3.23 -4.96
CA GLY A 21 14.14 2.45 -5.71
C GLY A 21 13.27 3.30 -6.62
N ILE A 22 12.66 4.36 -6.08
CA ILE A 22 11.77 5.24 -6.83
C ILE A 22 12.54 6.11 -7.82
N PHE A 23 13.57 6.81 -7.37
CA PHE A 23 14.26 7.81 -8.18
C PHE A 23 15.17 7.18 -9.23
N ALA A 24 15.84 6.05 -8.94
CA ALA A 24 16.59 5.34 -9.97
C ALA A 24 15.65 4.69 -10.98
N GLY A 25 14.50 4.15 -10.55
CA GLY A 25 13.45 3.69 -11.49
C GLY A 25 12.95 4.82 -12.40
N LEU A 26 12.72 6.00 -11.84
CA LEU A 26 12.27 7.17 -12.60
C LEU A 26 13.34 7.70 -13.57
N PHE A 27 14.56 7.93 -13.10
CA PHE A 27 15.61 8.61 -13.86
C PHE A 27 16.50 7.68 -14.70
N VAL A 28 16.36 6.36 -14.55
CA VAL A 28 17.10 5.36 -15.34
C VAL A 28 16.10 4.44 -16.07
N PRO A 29 15.49 4.87 -17.19
CA PRO A 29 14.46 4.08 -17.88
C PRO A 29 14.85 2.64 -18.26
N PRO A 30 16.10 2.34 -18.69
CA PRO A 30 16.51 0.96 -18.96
C PRO A 30 16.43 0.05 -17.71
N LEU A 31 16.66 0.61 -16.52
CA LEU A 31 16.51 -0.11 -15.26
C LEU A 31 15.04 -0.42 -14.98
N ALA A 32 14.15 0.56 -15.15
CA ALA A 32 12.72 0.34 -14.97
C ALA A 32 12.17 -0.72 -15.94
N ALA A 33 12.55 -0.63 -17.21
CA ALA A 33 12.17 -1.59 -18.24
C ALA A 33 12.64 -3.02 -17.93
N LEU A 34 13.83 -3.19 -17.31
CA LEU A 34 14.33 -4.50 -16.91
C LEU A 34 13.48 -5.15 -15.80
N PHE A 35 12.92 -4.33 -14.91
CA PHE A 35 12.18 -4.82 -13.74
C PHE A 35 10.65 -4.83 -13.91
N ARG A 36 10.12 -4.29 -15.03
CA ARG A 36 8.67 -4.18 -15.26
C ARG A 36 7.94 -5.52 -15.19
N ASP A 37 8.52 -6.58 -15.77
CA ASP A 37 7.84 -7.89 -15.91
C ASP A 37 7.96 -8.75 -14.64
N VAL A 38 8.80 -8.34 -13.70
CA VAL A 38 8.97 -9.02 -12.40
C VAL A 38 8.21 -8.34 -11.27
N VAL A 39 7.44 -7.27 -11.55
CA VAL A 39 6.65 -6.55 -10.55
C VAL A 39 5.71 -7.49 -9.80
N THR A 40 4.95 -8.33 -10.50
CA THR A 40 4.00 -9.26 -9.87
C THR A 40 4.71 -10.24 -8.92
N ILE A 41 5.83 -10.83 -9.36
CA ILE A 41 6.62 -11.76 -8.53
C ILE A 41 7.22 -11.02 -7.33
N THR A 42 7.70 -9.80 -7.53
CA THR A 42 8.26 -8.94 -6.47
C THR A 42 7.21 -8.62 -5.42
N VAL A 43 5.98 -8.29 -5.83
CA VAL A 43 4.85 -8.03 -4.92
C VAL A 43 4.46 -9.31 -4.17
N ALA A 44 4.40 -10.46 -4.84
CA ALA A 44 4.12 -11.73 -4.17
C ALA A 44 5.20 -12.09 -3.12
N GLY A 45 6.47 -11.88 -3.45
CA GLY A 45 7.59 -12.02 -2.50
C GLY A 45 7.49 -11.06 -1.33
N LEU A 46 7.15 -9.78 -1.61
CA LEU A 46 6.98 -8.75 -0.61
C LEU A 46 5.86 -9.12 0.37
N MET A 47 4.70 -9.52 -0.15
CA MET A 47 3.58 -10.00 0.66
C MET A 47 3.98 -11.21 1.50
N THR A 48 4.72 -12.16 0.93
CA THR A 48 5.16 -13.37 1.64
C THR A 48 6.03 -13.02 2.84
N LEU A 49 7.06 -12.18 2.64
CA LEU A 49 7.98 -11.80 3.71
C LEU A 49 7.32 -10.89 4.75
N VAL A 50 6.44 -9.97 4.34
CA VAL A 50 5.67 -9.15 5.27
C VAL A 50 4.78 -10.05 6.15
N LEU A 51 4.01 -10.96 5.55
CA LEU A 51 3.13 -11.88 6.28
C LEU A 51 3.93 -12.83 7.20
N LEU A 52 5.14 -13.23 6.78
CA LEU A 52 6.05 -13.99 7.62
C LEU A 52 6.54 -13.21 8.84
N ARG A 53 6.60 -11.87 8.76
CA ARG A 53 6.97 -11.00 9.89
C ARG A 53 5.80 -10.66 10.80
N VAL A 54 4.56 -10.87 10.37
CA VAL A 54 3.37 -10.71 11.22
C VAL A 54 3.45 -11.70 12.38
N ASP A 55 3.28 -11.21 13.60
CA ASP A 55 3.15 -12.02 14.80
C ASP A 55 1.67 -12.41 14.99
N PRO A 56 1.30 -13.70 14.86
CA PRO A 56 -0.08 -14.12 15.03
C PRO A 56 -0.65 -13.74 16.39
N ALA A 57 0.17 -13.76 17.46
CA ALA A 57 -0.29 -13.41 18.81
C ALA A 57 -0.72 -11.94 18.90
N GLN A 58 -0.04 -11.04 18.18
CA GLN A 58 -0.43 -9.63 18.09
C GLN A 58 -1.74 -9.45 17.33
N VAL A 59 -1.94 -10.22 16.25
CA VAL A 59 -3.20 -10.19 15.49
C VAL A 59 -4.37 -10.68 16.34
N PHE A 60 -4.20 -11.82 17.03
CA PHE A 60 -5.22 -12.36 17.93
C PHE A 60 -5.42 -11.52 19.19
N GLY A 61 -4.40 -10.80 19.67
CA GLY A 61 -4.49 -9.90 20.82
C GLY A 61 -5.51 -8.76 20.64
N TYR A 62 -5.76 -8.34 19.40
CA TYR A 62 -6.77 -7.33 19.06
C TYR A 62 -8.20 -7.87 18.92
N LEU A 63 -8.41 -9.19 19.10
CA LEU A 63 -9.76 -9.75 19.30
C LEU A 63 -10.48 -9.16 20.52
N ARG A 64 -9.76 -8.41 21.38
CA ARG A 64 -10.33 -7.64 22.50
C ARG A 64 -11.10 -6.39 22.07
N ARG A 65 -10.94 -5.90 20.83
CA ARG A 65 -11.67 -4.73 20.29
C ARG A 65 -12.25 -5.02 18.89
N PRO A 66 -13.10 -6.06 18.74
CA PRO A 66 -13.56 -6.52 17.43
C PRO A 66 -14.40 -5.48 16.70
N LEU A 67 -15.22 -4.71 17.43
CA LEU A 67 -16.07 -3.65 16.87
C LEU A 67 -15.24 -2.53 16.23
N LEU A 68 -14.12 -2.15 16.86
CA LEU A 68 -13.23 -1.11 16.34
C LEU A 68 -12.53 -1.58 15.06
N VAL A 69 -12.03 -2.81 15.05
CA VAL A 69 -11.39 -3.39 13.86
C VAL A 69 -12.41 -3.52 12.72
N ALA A 70 -13.63 -3.96 13.01
CA ALA A 70 -14.71 -4.05 12.03
C ALA A 70 -15.09 -2.66 11.49
N ALA A 71 -15.24 -1.65 12.35
CA ALA A 71 -15.55 -0.29 11.96
C ALA A 71 -14.44 0.31 11.06
N LEU A 72 -13.17 0.15 11.44
CA LEU A 72 -12.04 0.61 10.63
C LEU A 72 -11.99 -0.13 9.28
N THR A 73 -12.21 -1.44 9.28
CA THR A 73 -12.21 -2.26 8.06
C THR A 73 -13.34 -1.82 7.11
N ALA A 74 -14.56 -1.65 7.62
CA ALA A 74 -15.69 -1.18 6.84
C ALA A 74 -15.46 0.25 6.33
N TRP A 75 -14.90 1.13 7.16
CA TRP A 75 -14.53 2.48 6.77
C TRP A 75 -13.52 2.49 5.62
N LEU A 76 -12.45 1.69 5.74
CA LEU A 76 -11.40 1.64 4.74
C LEU A 76 -11.89 1.03 3.43
N LEU A 77 -12.56 -0.12 3.48
CA LEU A 77 -12.92 -0.87 2.28
C LEU A 77 -14.19 -0.37 1.60
N LEU A 78 -15.13 0.23 2.33
CA LEU A 78 -16.43 0.64 1.79
C LEU A 78 -16.60 2.16 1.80
N ILE A 79 -16.41 2.81 2.93
CA ILE A 79 -16.71 4.26 3.05
C ILE A 79 -15.68 5.11 2.31
N SER A 80 -14.39 4.79 2.44
CA SER A 80 -13.32 5.56 1.79
C SER A 80 -13.43 5.65 0.26
N PRO A 81 -13.69 4.55 -0.48
CA PRO A 81 -13.92 4.66 -1.92
C PRO A 81 -15.21 5.42 -2.27
N LEU A 82 -16.27 5.31 -1.46
CA LEU A 82 -17.48 6.12 -1.65
C LEU A 82 -17.22 7.61 -1.43
N LEU A 83 -16.39 7.98 -0.45
CA LEU A 83 -15.95 9.36 -0.25
C LEU A 83 -15.11 9.86 -1.43
N ALA A 84 -14.17 9.06 -1.91
CA ALA A 84 -13.37 9.41 -3.09
C ALA A 84 -14.26 9.59 -4.34
N TYR A 85 -15.26 8.72 -4.52
CA TYR A 85 -16.22 8.82 -5.62
C TYR A 85 -17.11 10.06 -5.50
N ALA A 86 -17.63 10.34 -4.31
CA ALA A 86 -18.44 11.53 -4.07
C ALA A 86 -17.64 12.83 -4.32
N VAL A 87 -16.37 12.87 -3.91
CA VAL A 87 -15.48 14.00 -4.22
C VAL A 87 -15.25 14.12 -5.72
N ALA A 88 -14.94 13.01 -6.41
CA ALA A 88 -14.75 13.02 -7.86
C ALA A 88 -15.97 13.60 -8.59
N LEU A 89 -17.19 13.16 -8.23
CA LEU A 89 -18.44 13.71 -8.77
C LEU A 89 -18.60 15.20 -8.43
N ALA A 90 -18.39 15.60 -7.17
CA ALA A 90 -18.60 16.97 -6.73
C ALA A 90 -17.62 17.97 -7.39
N THR A 91 -16.42 17.52 -7.74
CA THR A 91 -15.41 18.35 -8.42
C THR A 91 -15.46 18.26 -9.94
N GLY A 92 -16.34 17.42 -10.51
CA GLY A 92 -16.36 17.14 -11.95
C GLY A 92 -15.06 16.49 -12.45
N LEU A 93 -14.41 15.69 -11.60
CA LEU A 93 -13.16 15.00 -11.93
C LEU A 93 -13.48 13.77 -12.79
N ASP A 94 -13.69 14.02 -14.07
CA ASP A 94 -14.02 12.99 -15.05
C ASP A 94 -12.76 12.33 -15.65
N GLY A 95 -12.97 11.19 -16.31
CA GLY A 95 -11.94 10.49 -17.07
C GLY A 95 -10.93 9.67 -16.22
N PRO A 96 -9.77 9.31 -16.80
CA PRO A 96 -8.86 8.31 -16.22
C PRO A 96 -8.28 8.68 -14.85
N LEU A 97 -8.11 9.97 -14.53
CA LEU A 97 -7.57 10.40 -13.24
C LEU A 97 -8.60 10.28 -12.11
N GLY A 98 -9.84 10.70 -12.34
CA GLY A 98 -10.93 10.50 -11.37
C GLY A 98 -11.17 9.02 -11.11
N ALA A 99 -11.22 8.23 -12.18
CA ALA A 99 -11.25 6.78 -12.11
C ALA A 99 -10.12 6.18 -11.26
N ALA A 100 -8.88 6.56 -11.56
CA ALA A 100 -7.73 6.03 -10.85
C ALA A 100 -7.73 6.44 -9.37
N LEU A 101 -8.17 7.66 -9.03
CA LEU A 101 -8.36 8.09 -7.64
C LEU A 101 -9.37 7.18 -6.92
N VAL A 102 -10.56 6.97 -7.49
CA VAL A 102 -11.61 6.15 -6.88
C VAL A 102 -11.17 4.70 -6.74
N ILE A 103 -10.59 4.12 -7.80
CA ILE A 103 -10.07 2.74 -7.75
C ILE A 103 -8.95 2.62 -6.71
N SER A 104 -8.05 3.61 -6.61
CA SER A 104 -6.99 3.58 -5.59
C SER A 104 -7.56 3.54 -4.16
N ALA A 105 -8.68 4.22 -3.91
CA ALA A 105 -9.34 4.22 -2.62
C ALA A 105 -10.02 2.88 -2.28
N THR A 106 -10.31 2.03 -3.28
CA THR A 106 -10.84 0.67 -3.06
C THR A 106 -9.79 -0.32 -2.56
N GLY A 107 -8.49 0.01 -2.64
CA GLY A 107 -7.41 -0.85 -2.19
C GLY A 107 -7.38 -1.07 -0.68
N CYS A 108 -6.71 -2.12 -0.21
CA CYS A 108 -6.47 -2.31 1.22
C CYS A 108 -5.41 -1.33 1.74
N ALA A 109 -5.23 -1.29 3.07
CA ALA A 109 -4.14 -0.52 3.65
C ALA A 109 -2.77 -1.10 3.24
N ALA A 110 -1.81 -0.21 3.03
CA ALA A 110 -0.45 -0.60 2.69
C ALA A 110 0.16 -1.44 3.81
N THR A 111 0.87 -2.51 3.44
CA THR A 111 1.58 -3.38 4.37
C THR A 111 2.68 -2.67 5.16
N SER A 112 3.17 -1.53 4.66
CA SER A 112 4.13 -0.64 5.34
C SER A 112 3.49 0.26 6.41
N SER A 113 2.16 0.42 6.41
CA SER A 113 1.46 1.31 7.35
C SER A 113 1.77 1.06 8.83
N PRO A 114 1.91 -0.18 9.33
CA PRO A 114 2.27 -0.43 10.73
C PRO A 114 3.67 0.09 11.07
N ALA A 115 4.62 -0.05 10.14
CA ALA A 115 5.98 0.46 10.31
C ALA A 115 5.99 1.99 10.30
N PHE A 116 5.24 2.62 9.40
CA PHE A 116 5.10 4.07 9.34
C PHE A 116 4.42 4.63 10.58
N ALA A 117 3.36 3.99 11.08
CA ALA A 117 2.70 4.36 12.32
C ALA A 117 3.69 4.32 13.50
N ARG A 118 4.54 3.29 13.62
CA ARG A 118 5.59 3.25 14.65
C ARG A 118 6.63 4.36 14.48
N LEU A 119 7.06 4.65 13.26
CA LEU A 119 8.05 5.68 12.95
C LEU A 119 7.59 7.07 13.40
N VAL A 120 6.31 7.39 13.20
CA VAL A 120 5.70 8.65 13.67
C VAL A 120 5.15 8.57 15.09
N GLY A 121 5.40 7.45 15.79
CA GLY A 121 4.98 7.15 17.16
C GLY A 121 3.47 7.18 17.40
N LEU A 122 2.72 6.63 16.45
CA LEU A 122 1.30 6.30 16.54
C LEU A 122 1.12 4.83 16.97
N ASP A 123 -0.12 4.32 16.89
CA ASP A 123 -0.44 2.93 17.21
C ASP A 123 -0.15 2.03 15.99
N GLY A 124 0.98 1.31 16.03
CA GLY A 124 1.36 0.39 14.98
C GLY A 124 0.68 -0.97 15.05
N GLU A 125 0.06 -1.32 16.17
CA GLU A 125 -0.58 -2.62 16.35
C GLU A 125 -1.97 -2.64 15.70
N ILE A 126 -2.79 -1.60 15.94
CA ILE A 126 -4.08 -1.47 15.23
C ILE A 126 -3.87 -1.37 13.72
N SER A 127 -2.83 -0.64 13.28
CA SER A 127 -2.46 -0.57 11.87
C SER A 127 -2.10 -1.93 11.30
N LEU A 128 -1.40 -2.78 12.05
CA LEU A 128 -1.06 -4.14 11.62
C LEU A 128 -2.30 -4.99 11.42
N VAL A 129 -3.17 -5.01 12.42
CA VAL A 129 -4.40 -5.82 12.41
C VAL A 129 -5.30 -5.42 11.25
N VAL A 130 -5.58 -4.12 11.11
CA VAL A 130 -6.46 -3.65 10.04
C VAL A 130 -5.81 -3.80 8.67
N ALA A 131 -4.48 -3.63 8.53
CA ALA A 131 -3.79 -3.90 7.26
C ALA A 131 -3.90 -5.37 6.84
N VAL A 132 -3.74 -6.31 7.78
CA VAL A 132 -3.91 -7.75 7.51
C VAL A 132 -5.36 -8.06 7.13
N VAL A 133 -6.33 -7.62 7.94
CA VAL A 133 -7.77 -7.88 7.68
C VAL A 133 -8.20 -7.28 6.35
N THR A 134 -7.86 -6.03 6.07
CA THR A 134 -8.21 -5.38 4.80
C THR A 134 -7.53 -6.05 3.61
N THR A 135 -6.29 -6.54 3.76
CA THR A 135 -5.60 -7.29 2.70
C THR A 135 -6.30 -8.62 2.40
N LEU A 136 -6.78 -9.34 3.41
CA LEU A 136 -7.53 -10.58 3.20
C LEU A 136 -8.90 -10.36 2.55
N LEU A 137 -9.53 -9.21 2.81
CA LEU A 137 -10.86 -8.88 2.29
C LEU A 137 -10.83 -8.10 0.96
N VAL A 138 -9.68 -7.55 0.56
CA VAL A 138 -9.55 -6.78 -0.68
C VAL A 138 -10.02 -7.55 -1.93
N PRO A 139 -9.77 -8.87 -2.08
CA PRO A 139 -10.22 -9.59 -3.27
C PRO A 139 -11.75 -9.62 -3.41
N LEU A 140 -12.48 -9.47 -2.31
CA LEU A 140 -13.94 -9.52 -2.28
C LEU A 140 -14.59 -8.12 -2.33
N THR A 141 -13.84 -7.07 -2.03
CA THR A 141 -14.37 -5.71 -1.87
C THR A 141 -13.93 -4.78 -3.00
N ALA A 142 -12.65 -4.82 -3.38
CA ALA A 142 -12.12 -3.93 -4.40
C ALA A 142 -12.75 -4.13 -5.79
N PRO A 143 -12.84 -5.36 -6.34
CA PRO A 143 -13.36 -5.54 -7.70
C PRO A 143 -14.82 -5.11 -7.86
N PRO A 144 -15.77 -5.47 -6.96
CA PRO A 144 -17.14 -5.00 -7.07
C PRO A 144 -17.27 -3.48 -6.97
N LEU A 145 -16.49 -2.83 -6.10
CA LEU A 145 -16.53 -1.37 -5.94
C LEU A 145 -15.90 -0.63 -7.11
N ALA A 146 -14.76 -1.12 -7.62
CA ALA A 146 -14.13 -0.53 -8.81
C ALA A 146 -15.07 -0.58 -10.01
N LEU A 147 -15.73 -1.73 -10.24
CA LEU A 147 -16.71 -1.90 -11.30
C LEU A 147 -17.98 -1.06 -11.06
N GLY A 148 -18.55 -1.12 -9.86
CA GLY A 148 -19.82 -0.47 -9.54
C GLY A 148 -19.75 1.06 -9.48
N LEU A 149 -18.61 1.64 -9.05
CA LEU A 149 -18.45 3.08 -8.93
C LEU A 149 -17.99 3.74 -10.22
N MET A 150 -17.06 3.12 -10.95
CA MET A 150 -16.47 3.75 -12.13
C MET A 150 -17.02 3.19 -13.44
N GLY A 151 -17.74 2.07 -13.43
CA GLY A 151 -18.24 1.43 -14.66
C GLY A 151 -17.14 1.01 -15.63
N ILE A 152 -15.88 0.94 -15.16
CA ILE A 152 -14.74 0.69 -16.02
C ILE A 152 -14.62 -0.80 -16.25
N ASP A 153 -14.68 -1.18 -17.53
CA ASP A 153 -14.19 -2.46 -17.99
C ASP A 153 -12.67 -2.48 -17.79
N LEU A 154 -12.20 -3.08 -16.68
CA LEU A 154 -10.77 -3.23 -16.35
C LEU A 154 -10.06 -4.23 -17.30
N ALA A 155 -10.61 -4.46 -18.50
CA ALA A 155 -10.23 -5.50 -19.46
C ALA A 155 -10.20 -6.90 -18.83
N ILE A 156 -10.99 -7.10 -17.77
CA ILE A 156 -11.06 -8.33 -16.98
C ILE A 156 -12.44 -8.45 -16.35
N SER A 157 -12.98 -9.67 -16.34
CA SER A 157 -14.24 -9.93 -15.65
C SER A 157 -14.09 -9.70 -14.14
N LEU A 158 -15.19 -9.33 -13.49
CA LEU A 158 -15.27 -9.17 -12.04
C LEU A 158 -14.67 -10.38 -11.31
N THR A 159 -15.12 -11.58 -11.65
CA THR A 159 -14.64 -12.84 -11.07
C THR A 159 -13.17 -13.12 -11.37
N GLY A 160 -12.69 -12.72 -12.55
CA GLY A 160 -11.28 -12.83 -12.93
C GLY A 160 -10.38 -11.95 -12.06
N LEU A 161 -10.77 -10.69 -11.81
CA LEU A 161 -10.01 -9.80 -10.94
C LEU A 161 -10.05 -10.24 -9.48
N MET A 162 -11.21 -10.69 -8.99
CA MET A 162 -11.35 -11.28 -7.66
C MET A 162 -10.43 -12.50 -7.50
N ALA A 163 -10.40 -13.40 -8.49
CA ALA A 163 -9.53 -14.59 -8.47
C ALA A 163 -8.04 -14.21 -8.48
N ARG A 164 -7.62 -13.25 -9.31
CA ARG A 164 -6.21 -12.80 -9.35
C ARG A 164 -5.78 -12.16 -8.04
N LEU A 165 -6.61 -11.30 -7.45
CA LEU A 165 -6.34 -10.72 -6.12
C LEU A 165 -6.29 -11.81 -5.05
N ALA A 166 -7.23 -12.77 -5.09
CA ALA A 166 -7.25 -13.88 -4.15
C ALA A 166 -5.99 -14.75 -4.27
N LEU A 167 -5.46 -14.95 -5.47
CA LEU A 167 -4.20 -15.67 -5.68
C LEU A 167 -2.98 -14.87 -5.19
N VAL A 168 -2.90 -13.58 -5.55
CA VAL A 168 -1.78 -12.70 -5.14
C VAL A 168 -1.75 -12.44 -3.63
N VAL A 169 -2.88 -12.55 -2.93
CA VAL A 169 -2.92 -12.50 -1.46
C VAL A 169 -2.78 -13.88 -0.83
N GLY A 170 -3.55 -14.85 -1.32
CA GLY A 170 -3.68 -16.19 -0.73
C GLY A 170 -2.42 -17.04 -0.88
N LEU A 171 -1.75 -17.02 -2.04
CA LEU A 171 -0.53 -17.80 -2.24
C LEU A 171 0.61 -17.32 -1.32
N PRO A 172 0.95 -16.01 -1.25
CA PRO A 172 1.92 -15.52 -0.27
C PRO A 172 1.59 -15.85 1.18
N LEU A 173 0.30 -15.81 1.56
CA LEU A 173 -0.14 -16.22 2.89
C LEU A 173 0.18 -17.69 3.15
N LEU A 174 -0.22 -18.59 2.24
CA LEU A 174 0.04 -20.03 2.37
C LEU A 174 1.54 -20.33 2.44
N VAL A 175 2.33 -19.69 1.57
CA VAL A 175 3.79 -19.82 1.57
C VAL A 175 4.39 -19.31 2.89
N SER A 176 3.93 -18.16 3.40
CA SER A 176 4.41 -17.64 4.69
C SER A 176 4.14 -18.60 5.85
N ILE A 177 2.97 -19.25 5.87
CA ILE A 177 2.60 -20.24 6.87
C ILE A 177 3.46 -21.50 6.73
N ALA A 178 3.70 -21.98 5.51
CA ALA A 178 4.55 -23.13 5.25
C ALA A 178 6.00 -22.88 5.70
N ILE A 179 6.57 -21.71 5.36
CA ILE A 179 7.91 -21.31 5.81
C ILE A 179 7.97 -21.25 7.33
N ARG A 180 6.96 -20.65 8.00
CA ARG A 180 6.90 -20.58 9.46
C ARG A 180 6.89 -21.96 10.11
N ARG A 181 6.09 -22.89 9.59
CA ARG A 181 6.02 -24.26 10.10
C ARG A 181 7.32 -25.04 9.89
N ALA A 182 7.99 -24.84 8.76
CA ALA A 182 9.24 -25.54 8.44
C ALA A 182 10.45 -25.01 9.23
N VAL A 183 10.56 -23.69 9.40
CA VAL A 183 11.72 -23.04 10.02
C VAL A 183 11.57 -22.92 11.54
N GLY A 184 10.35 -22.77 12.03
CA GLY A 184 10.04 -22.55 13.45
C GLY A 184 10.24 -21.10 13.92
N ASP A 185 9.47 -20.70 14.94
CA ASP A 185 9.42 -19.30 15.38
C ASP A 185 10.74 -18.80 15.98
N ALA A 186 11.50 -19.66 16.68
CA ALA A 186 12.78 -19.26 17.28
C ALA A 186 13.82 -18.86 16.22
N ALA A 187 13.93 -19.65 15.14
CA ALA A 187 14.83 -19.35 14.05
C ALA A 187 14.38 -18.12 13.26
N LEU A 188 13.07 -17.97 13.01
CA LEU A 188 12.50 -16.78 12.35
C LEU A 188 12.74 -15.50 13.15
N LYS A 189 12.59 -15.54 14.48
CA LYS A 189 12.92 -14.40 15.35
C LYS A 189 14.39 -14.01 15.21
N ARG A 190 15.30 -14.98 15.16
CA ARG A 190 16.73 -14.76 14.99
C ARG A 190 17.09 -14.12 13.64
N VAL A 191 16.47 -14.54 12.54
CA VAL A 191 16.74 -13.99 11.20
C VAL A 191 15.83 -12.82 10.81
N GLY A 192 14.93 -12.40 11.71
CA GLY A 192 13.94 -11.34 11.46
C GLY A 192 14.54 -10.05 10.89
N PRO A 193 15.62 -9.51 11.46
CA PRO A 193 16.29 -8.33 10.91
C PRO A 193 16.82 -8.50 9.47
N ALA A 194 17.26 -9.71 9.10
CA ALA A 194 17.66 -10.01 7.72
C ALA A 194 16.45 -10.12 6.78
N VAL A 195 15.33 -10.66 7.26
CA VAL A 195 14.05 -10.67 6.51
C VAL A 195 13.56 -9.24 6.24
N ASP A 196 13.67 -8.35 7.23
CA ASP A 196 13.35 -6.92 7.06
C ASP A 196 14.23 -6.28 5.96
N GLY A 197 15.50 -6.66 5.90
CA GLY A 197 16.42 -6.24 4.83
C GLY A 197 16.02 -6.77 3.45
N ALA A 198 15.59 -8.03 3.37
CA ALA A 198 15.10 -8.61 2.12
C ALA A 198 13.81 -7.92 1.63
N VAL A 199 12.91 -7.57 2.56
CA VAL A 199 11.72 -6.74 2.28
C VAL A 199 12.12 -5.40 1.68
N VAL A 200 13.12 -4.71 2.25
CA VAL A 200 13.62 -3.44 1.70
C VAL A 200 14.08 -3.61 0.25
N TRP A 201 14.86 -4.65 -0.05
CA TRP A 201 15.30 -4.89 -1.42
C TRP A 201 14.15 -5.21 -2.37
N LEU A 202 13.14 -5.99 -1.96
CA LEU A 202 11.95 -6.21 -2.79
C LEU A 202 11.19 -4.90 -3.06
N VAL A 203 11.13 -3.98 -2.09
CA VAL A 203 10.56 -2.64 -2.32
C VAL A 203 11.41 -1.84 -3.31
N VAL A 204 12.74 -1.95 -3.26
CA VAL A 204 13.65 -1.32 -4.24
C VAL A 204 13.38 -1.84 -5.66
N LEU A 205 13.33 -3.17 -5.84
CA LEU A 205 13.07 -3.79 -7.13
C LEU A 205 11.67 -3.43 -7.67
N TYR A 206 10.68 -3.38 -6.78
CA TYR A 206 9.34 -2.89 -7.10
C TYR A 206 9.38 -1.43 -7.55
N GLY A 207 10.10 -0.57 -6.83
CA GLY A 207 10.28 0.85 -7.18
C GLY A 207 10.90 1.05 -8.56
N PHE A 208 11.86 0.20 -8.94
CA PHE A 208 12.41 0.22 -10.30
C PHE A 208 11.34 -0.06 -11.34
N GLY A 209 10.67 -1.22 -11.25
CA GLY A 209 9.71 -1.65 -12.26
C GLY A 209 8.45 -0.78 -12.35
N VAL A 210 7.97 -0.26 -11.21
CA VAL A 210 6.72 0.51 -11.17
C VAL A 210 6.83 1.89 -11.81
N MET A 211 8.04 2.42 -11.94
CA MET A 211 8.31 3.73 -12.55
C MET A 211 8.54 3.64 -14.07
N ASP A 212 8.38 2.46 -14.67
CA ASP A 212 8.50 2.29 -16.12
C ASP A 212 7.54 3.22 -16.87
N GLY A 213 8.08 3.90 -17.89
CA GLY A 213 7.34 4.90 -18.67
C GLY A 213 7.05 6.23 -17.97
N MET A 214 7.31 6.37 -16.66
CA MET A 214 6.95 7.58 -15.90
C MET A 214 7.72 8.83 -16.37
N LEU A 215 9.04 8.72 -16.60
CA LEU A 215 9.84 9.84 -17.08
C LEU A 215 9.45 10.26 -18.49
N ALA A 216 9.22 9.30 -19.39
CA ALA A 216 8.75 9.59 -20.74
C ALA A 216 7.40 10.30 -20.70
N LYS A 217 6.48 9.87 -19.82
CA LYS A 217 5.20 10.53 -19.59
C LYS A 217 5.37 11.94 -19.04
N LEU A 218 6.28 12.15 -18.09
CA LEU A 218 6.58 13.47 -17.52
C LEU A 218 7.10 14.45 -18.58
N LEU A 219 7.94 13.99 -19.50
CA LEU A 219 8.48 14.83 -20.57
C LEU A 219 7.43 15.12 -21.66
N ALA A 220 6.55 14.16 -21.96
CA ALA A 220 5.53 14.31 -23.00
C ALA A 220 4.28 15.06 -22.53
N GLU A 221 3.82 14.80 -21.30
CA GLU A 221 2.59 15.34 -20.72
C GLU A 221 2.83 15.79 -19.25
N PRO A 222 3.66 16.82 -19.03
CA PRO A 222 4.05 17.25 -17.68
C PRO A 222 2.86 17.66 -16.82
N ASP A 223 1.88 18.37 -17.39
CA ASP A 223 0.69 18.82 -16.68
C ASP A 223 -0.13 17.65 -16.15
N TRP A 224 -0.23 16.55 -16.93
CA TRP A 224 -0.93 15.35 -16.50
C TRP A 224 -0.20 14.67 -15.34
N VAL A 225 1.13 14.56 -15.39
CA VAL A 225 1.93 13.93 -14.33
C VAL A 225 1.91 14.77 -13.06
N LEU A 226 2.11 16.08 -13.16
CA LEU A 226 2.10 16.99 -12.01
C LEU A 226 0.69 17.09 -11.39
N GLY A 227 -0.35 17.17 -12.22
CA GLY A 227 -1.75 17.13 -11.78
C GLY A 227 -2.10 15.80 -11.11
N GLY A 228 -1.69 14.68 -11.71
CA GLY A 228 -1.86 13.34 -11.13
C GLY A 228 -1.11 13.17 -9.82
N LEU A 229 0.10 13.72 -9.70
CA LEU A 229 0.89 13.69 -8.47
C LEU A 229 0.19 14.50 -7.38
N ALA A 230 -0.24 15.72 -7.68
CA ALA A 230 -1.01 16.55 -6.76
C ALA A 230 -2.30 15.85 -6.30
N LEU A 231 -3.00 15.20 -7.23
CA LEU A 231 -4.20 14.42 -6.93
C LEU A 231 -3.90 13.20 -6.07
N ALA A 232 -2.79 12.50 -6.28
CA ALA A 232 -2.36 11.39 -5.45
C ALA A 232 -2.07 11.84 -4.00
N PHE A 233 -1.40 12.99 -3.83
CA PHE A 233 -1.20 13.60 -2.51
C PHE A 233 -2.52 14.02 -1.86
N ALA A 234 -3.40 14.67 -2.63
CA ALA A 234 -4.71 15.10 -2.16
C ALA A 234 -5.59 13.91 -1.74
N GLY A 235 -5.60 12.83 -2.51
CA GLY A 235 -6.31 11.59 -2.19
C GLY A 235 -5.77 10.94 -0.92
N ASN A 236 -4.44 10.77 -0.82
CA ASN A 236 -3.81 10.17 0.36
C ASN A 236 -4.08 11.01 1.62
N PHE A 237 -3.77 12.30 1.60
CA PHE A 237 -3.94 13.17 2.77
C PHE A 237 -5.41 13.48 3.07
N GLY A 238 -6.26 13.57 2.04
CA GLY A 238 -7.71 13.73 2.20
C GLY A 238 -8.33 12.54 2.94
N LEU A 239 -8.03 11.31 2.50
CA LEU A 239 -8.49 10.09 3.19
C LEU A 239 -7.91 10.00 4.61
N ASN A 240 -6.67 10.44 4.81
CA ASN A 240 -6.04 10.49 6.12
C ASN A 240 -6.79 11.42 7.07
N ILE A 241 -7.03 12.66 6.65
CA ILE A 241 -7.76 13.66 7.43
C ILE A 241 -9.20 13.21 7.69
N ALA A 242 -9.93 12.79 6.66
CA ALA A 242 -11.31 12.35 6.79
C ALA A 242 -11.45 11.18 7.78
N THR A 243 -10.54 10.21 7.71
CA THR A 243 -10.54 9.07 8.64
C THR A 243 -10.15 9.50 10.05
N ALA A 244 -9.15 10.37 10.20
CA ALA A 244 -8.77 10.87 11.53
C ALA A 244 -9.90 11.68 12.19
N LEU A 245 -10.67 12.44 11.43
CA LEU A 245 -11.84 13.16 11.95
C LEU A 245 -12.97 12.20 12.32
N ALA A 246 -13.29 11.23 11.46
CA ALA A 246 -14.34 10.25 11.71
C ALA A 246 -14.09 9.39 12.97
N PHE A 247 -12.82 9.07 13.24
CA PHE A 247 -12.42 8.27 14.40
C PHE A 247 -11.92 9.09 15.59
N ALA A 248 -12.02 10.42 15.55
CA ALA A 248 -11.63 11.29 16.67
C ALA A 248 -12.27 10.90 18.02
N PRO A 249 -13.56 10.48 18.09
CA PRO A 249 -14.18 10.05 19.35
C PRO A 249 -13.54 8.78 19.96
N ALA A 250 -12.88 7.95 19.16
CA ALA A 250 -12.21 6.73 19.63
C ALA A 250 -10.82 6.98 20.25
N GLY A 251 -10.42 8.26 20.35
CA GLY A 251 -9.17 8.70 20.96
C GLY A 251 -8.14 9.14 19.92
N ARG A 252 -7.44 10.24 20.23
CA ARG A 252 -6.58 10.97 19.28
C ARG A 252 -5.46 10.12 18.67
N ARG A 253 -4.77 9.31 19.49
CA ARG A 253 -3.68 8.43 18.99
C ARG A 253 -4.19 7.40 17.99
N LEU A 254 -5.35 6.81 18.27
CA LEU A 254 -5.98 5.83 17.39
C LEU A 254 -6.49 6.50 16.11
N ALA A 255 -7.16 7.64 16.23
CA ALA A 255 -7.70 8.38 15.11
C ALA A 255 -6.62 8.76 14.09
N LEU A 256 -5.47 9.27 14.58
CA LEU A 256 -4.33 9.59 13.73
C LEU A 256 -3.72 8.33 13.09
N ALA A 257 -3.64 7.20 13.81
CA ALA A 257 -3.16 5.93 13.26
C ALA A 257 -4.09 5.39 12.15
N ALA A 258 -5.40 5.49 12.36
CA ALA A 258 -6.43 5.15 11.38
C ALA A 258 -6.36 6.07 10.15
N GLY A 259 -6.14 7.36 10.36
CA GLY A 259 -5.86 8.33 9.29
C GLY A 259 -4.68 7.93 8.44
N LEU A 260 -3.51 7.74 9.05
CA LEU A 260 -2.31 7.30 8.33
C LEU A 260 -2.53 6.01 7.55
N LEU A 261 -3.23 5.05 8.16
CA LEU A 261 -3.58 3.77 7.55
C LEU A 261 -4.50 3.91 6.33
N SER A 262 -5.52 4.78 6.40
CA SER A 262 -6.48 4.97 5.31
C SER A 262 -5.88 5.73 4.12
N GLY A 263 -5.02 6.73 4.37
CA GLY A 263 -4.35 7.44 3.29
C GLY A 263 -3.35 6.58 2.52
N ASN A 264 -2.63 5.71 3.24
CA ASN A 264 -1.62 4.84 2.67
C ASN A 264 -2.21 3.53 2.15
N ARG A 265 -2.64 3.53 0.88
CA ARG A 265 -3.24 2.37 0.21
C ARG A 265 -2.22 1.49 -0.50
N ASN A 266 -2.51 0.18 -0.56
CA ASN A 266 -1.64 -0.82 -1.19
C ASN A 266 -1.86 -0.90 -2.71
N MET A 267 -1.28 0.04 -3.45
CA MET A 267 -1.38 0.04 -4.91
C MET A 267 -0.58 -1.07 -5.60
N ALA A 268 0.42 -1.62 -4.91
CA ALA A 268 1.24 -2.71 -5.43
C ALA A 268 0.41 -3.96 -5.78
N LEU A 269 -0.67 -4.23 -5.02
CA LEU A 269 -1.57 -5.34 -5.31
C LEU A 269 -2.30 -5.15 -6.65
N TYR A 270 -2.80 -3.94 -6.96
CA TYR A 270 -3.42 -3.67 -8.25
C TYR A 270 -2.43 -3.82 -9.40
N LEU A 271 -1.24 -3.24 -9.25
CA LEU A 271 -0.18 -3.31 -10.24
C LEU A 271 0.28 -4.75 -10.51
N ALA A 272 0.12 -5.66 -9.53
CA ALA A 272 0.45 -7.07 -9.69
C ALA A 272 -0.62 -7.89 -10.43
N VAL A 273 -1.89 -7.44 -10.45
CA VAL A 273 -3.03 -8.24 -10.96
C VAL A 273 -3.69 -7.67 -12.21
N LEU A 274 -3.61 -6.35 -12.40
CA LEU A 274 -4.26 -5.68 -13.52
C LEU A 274 -3.60 -6.10 -14.83
N PRO A 275 -4.38 -6.47 -15.86
CA PRO A 275 -3.84 -6.81 -17.16
C PRO A 275 -3.05 -5.66 -17.79
N ALA A 276 -2.06 -5.97 -18.63
CA ALA A 276 -1.36 -4.97 -19.45
C ALA A 276 -2.30 -4.18 -20.40
N ALA A 277 -3.49 -4.73 -20.69
CA ALA A 277 -4.53 -4.06 -21.47
C ALA A 277 -5.31 -2.98 -20.68
N THR A 278 -5.11 -2.87 -19.37
CA THR A 278 -5.69 -1.79 -18.56
C THR A 278 -5.16 -0.45 -19.04
N ASP A 279 -5.99 0.61 -18.99
CA ASP A 279 -5.55 1.97 -19.36
C ASP A 279 -4.25 2.35 -18.63
N SER A 280 -3.21 2.61 -19.42
CA SER A 280 -1.88 3.03 -18.96
C SER A 280 -1.92 4.23 -18.00
N ARG A 281 -2.88 5.15 -18.15
CA ARG A 281 -3.05 6.32 -17.28
C ARG A 281 -3.46 5.92 -15.87
N ILE A 282 -4.26 4.86 -15.71
CA ILE A 282 -4.64 4.32 -14.39
C ILE A 282 -3.41 3.68 -13.73
N LEU A 283 -2.65 2.87 -14.49
CA LEU A 283 -1.44 2.22 -13.98
C LEU A 283 -0.38 3.25 -13.57
N LEU A 284 -0.15 4.27 -14.40
CA LEU A 284 0.76 5.38 -14.09
C LEU A 284 0.28 6.17 -12.87
N PHE A 285 -1.02 6.39 -12.70
CA PHE A 285 -1.53 7.03 -11.48
C PHE A 285 -1.25 6.19 -10.22
N PHE A 286 -1.33 4.87 -10.29
CA PHE A 286 -0.93 3.99 -9.17
C PHE A 286 0.57 4.06 -8.87
N ALA A 287 1.41 4.28 -9.89
CA ALA A 287 2.81 4.61 -9.70
C ALA A 287 2.99 5.98 -9.03
N LEU A 288 2.18 7.00 -9.39
CA LEU A 288 2.18 8.30 -8.71
C LEU A 288 1.75 8.21 -7.24
N CYS A 289 0.83 7.31 -6.90
CA CYS A 289 0.45 7.04 -5.51
C CYS A 289 1.60 6.50 -4.63
N GLN A 290 2.69 6.03 -5.22
CA GLN A 290 3.87 5.62 -4.44
C GLN A 290 4.55 6.81 -3.76
N PHE A 291 4.56 7.99 -4.39
CA PHE A 291 5.19 9.19 -3.83
C PHE A 291 4.58 9.60 -2.48
N PRO A 292 3.26 9.86 -2.36
CA PRO A 292 2.67 10.18 -1.06
C PRO A 292 2.80 9.01 -0.08
N LEU A 293 2.69 7.75 -0.53
CA LEU A 293 2.88 6.59 0.34
C LEU A 293 4.25 6.61 1.03
N PHE A 294 5.33 6.74 0.25
CA PHE A 294 6.70 6.69 0.78
C PHE A 294 7.15 7.98 1.45
N LEU A 295 6.61 9.14 1.06
CA LEU A 295 6.95 10.43 1.65
C LEU A 295 6.10 10.76 2.90
N SER A 296 4.91 10.17 3.05
CA SER A 296 4.01 10.39 4.19
C SER A 296 4.69 10.27 5.57
N PRO A 297 5.55 9.26 5.89
CA PRO A 297 6.18 9.18 7.20
C PRO A 297 7.13 10.35 7.48
N PHE A 298 7.67 11.02 6.46
CA PHE A 298 8.56 12.18 6.64
C PHE A 298 7.77 13.48 6.71
N LEU A 299 6.81 13.65 5.80
CA LEU A 299 5.98 14.85 5.70
C LEU A 299 5.00 14.99 6.88
N LEU A 300 4.40 13.88 7.33
CA LEU A 300 3.40 13.90 8.38
C LEU A 300 4.00 13.76 9.79
N ARG A 301 5.27 13.36 9.94
CA ARG A 301 5.93 13.28 11.25
C ARG A 301 5.85 14.57 12.07
N PRO A 302 6.21 15.76 11.56
CA PRO A 302 6.10 16.99 12.35
C PRO A 302 4.65 17.33 12.69
N VAL A 303 3.70 17.02 11.80
CA VAL A 303 2.26 17.24 12.02
C VAL A 303 1.76 16.35 13.15
N TYR A 304 2.02 15.04 13.09
CA TYR A 304 1.65 14.11 14.14
C TYR A 304 2.39 14.37 15.45
N ALA A 305 3.64 14.85 15.42
CA ALA A 305 4.34 15.24 16.65
C ALA A 305 3.60 16.34 17.42
N ARG A 306 2.98 17.30 16.71
CA ARG A 306 2.17 18.37 17.33
C ARG A 306 0.77 17.90 17.75
N LEU A 307 0.21 16.93 17.04
CA LEU A 307 -1.16 16.46 17.26
C LEU A 307 -1.27 15.28 18.23
N ARG A 308 -0.20 14.56 18.53
CA ARG A 308 -0.28 13.44 19.47
C ARG A 308 -0.52 13.95 20.90
N PRO A 309 -1.39 13.29 21.68
CA PRO A 309 -1.44 13.55 23.12
C PRO A 309 -0.07 13.22 23.73
N GLY A 310 0.38 14.07 24.66
CA GLY A 310 1.60 13.85 25.43
C GLY A 310 1.52 12.62 26.31
#